data_AF-U5GYK7-F1
#
_entry.id   AF-U5GYK7-F1
#
_cell.length_a   1.000
_cell.length_b   1.000
_cell.length_c   1.000
_cell.angle_alpha   90.00
_cell.angle_beta   90.00
_cell.angle_gamma   90.00
#
_symmetry.space_group_name_H-M   'P 1'
#
loop_
_entity.id
_entity.type
_entity.pdbx_description
1 polymer ?
#
loop_
_entity_poly.entity_id
_entity_poly.type
_entity_poly.pdbx_seq_one_letter_code
_entity_poly.pdbx_strand_id
1 'polypeptide(L)'
;MQTTMSAFASVLAPVSSSPIPLIILPQVQECGDQPCDTGGELSRVQAMFPHEWLDWSECTEGWNSNQGFYQATEEKQMERAKWVRRWIRSRTEDNVVIVSHHGFLRRITKTPAYDDCGVRAAWANVELREYGFKEGMGETEEADVERIPNSLL
;
A
#
# COMPACT_ATOMS: atom_id res chain seq x y z
N MET A 1 -9.32 3.28 -0.51
CA MET A 1 -10.52 2.41 -0.41
C MET A 1 -11.49 2.61 -1.57
N GLN A 2 -12.12 3.77 -1.77
CA GLN A 2 -13.08 3.95 -2.87
C GLN A 2 -12.51 3.58 -4.26
N THR A 3 -11.29 4.03 -4.59
CA THR A 3 -10.59 3.63 -5.83
C THR A 3 -10.46 2.13 -5.96
N THR A 4 -10.04 1.44 -4.89
CA THR A 4 -9.91 -0.03 -4.85
C THR A 4 -11.24 -0.70 -5.13
N MET A 5 -12.30 -0.30 -4.43
CA MET A 5 -13.61 -0.91 -4.57
C MET A 5 -14.20 -0.71 -5.97
N SER A 6 -14.00 0.46 -6.56
CA SER A 6 -14.46 0.72 -7.94
C SER A 6 -13.64 -0.07 -8.97
N ALA A 7 -12.30 -0.07 -8.86
CA ALA A 7 -11.42 -0.71 -9.84
C ALA A 7 -11.49 -2.24 -9.80
N PHE A 8 -11.72 -2.82 -8.62
CA PHE A 8 -11.74 -4.27 -8.40
C PHE A 8 -13.14 -4.83 -8.08
N ALA A 9 -14.20 -4.06 -8.35
CA ALA A 9 -15.58 -4.45 -8.00
C ALA A 9 -15.96 -5.87 -8.47
N SER A 10 -15.48 -6.31 -9.64
CA SER A 10 -15.80 -7.61 -10.22
C SER A 10 -15.20 -8.80 -9.47
N VAL A 11 -14.13 -8.60 -8.71
CA VAL A 11 -13.42 -9.67 -7.97
C VAL A 11 -13.67 -9.61 -6.46
N LEU A 12 -14.41 -8.61 -5.98
CA LEU A 12 -14.75 -8.44 -4.57
C LEU A 12 -16.12 -9.04 -4.23
N ALA A 13 -16.37 -9.27 -2.94
CA ALA A 13 -17.69 -9.63 -2.46
C ALA A 13 -18.66 -8.43 -2.57
N PRO A 14 -19.97 -8.65 -2.77
CA PRO A 14 -20.62 -9.95 -3.01
C PRO A 14 -20.67 -10.33 -4.51
N VAL A 15 -19.96 -9.60 -5.39
CA VAL A 15 -20.08 -9.75 -6.85
C VAL A 15 -19.43 -11.04 -7.34
N SER A 16 -18.22 -11.34 -6.85
CA SER A 16 -17.50 -12.57 -7.22
C SER A 16 -18.01 -13.78 -6.44
N SER A 17 -18.14 -14.92 -7.13
CA SER A 17 -18.40 -16.23 -6.49
C SER A 17 -17.17 -16.80 -5.76
N SER A 18 -15.99 -16.24 -6.04
CA SER A 18 -14.72 -16.52 -5.35
C SER A 18 -14.04 -15.18 -5.07
N PRO A 19 -14.52 -14.43 -4.06
CA PRO A 19 -14.04 -13.07 -3.80
C PRO A 19 -12.59 -13.06 -3.32
N ILE A 20 -11.80 -12.11 -3.83
CA ILE A 20 -10.46 -11.83 -3.34
C ILE A 20 -10.58 -11.07 -2.00
N PRO A 21 -9.88 -11.51 -0.93
CA PRO A 21 -9.87 -10.78 0.35
C PRO A 21 -9.37 -9.35 0.20
N LEU A 22 -10.03 -8.40 0.87
CA LEU A 22 -9.60 -6.99 0.90
C LEU A 22 -9.30 -6.54 2.33
N ILE A 23 -8.03 -6.22 2.57
CA ILE A 23 -7.53 -5.72 3.86
C ILE A 23 -7.33 -4.21 3.78
N ILE A 24 -7.84 -3.49 4.76
CA ILE A 24 -7.55 -2.06 4.95
C ILE A 24 -6.26 -1.94 5.75
N LEU A 25 -5.21 -1.49 5.07
CA LEU A 25 -3.86 -1.40 5.62
C LEU A 25 -3.43 0.08 5.76
N PRO A 26 -3.59 0.73 6.92
CA PRO A 26 -3.19 2.13 7.13
C PRO A 26 -1.73 2.44 6.81
N GLN A 27 -0.86 1.43 6.89
CA GLN A 27 0.56 1.56 6.69
C GLN A 27 0.90 2.03 5.26
N VAL A 28 -0.01 1.84 4.30
CA VAL A 28 0.13 2.32 2.92
C VAL A 28 -0.52 3.69 2.64
N GLN A 29 -0.88 4.46 3.67
CA GLN A 29 -1.35 5.84 3.51
C GLN A 29 -0.27 6.77 2.92
N GLU A 30 -0.70 7.91 2.35
CA GLU A 30 0.19 8.92 1.79
C GLU A 30 1.11 9.54 2.86
N CYS A 31 2.09 10.29 2.37
CA CYS A 31 3.25 10.74 3.10
C CYS A 31 3.10 12.09 3.81
N GLY A 32 2.09 12.88 3.45
CA GLY A 32 1.88 14.21 3.99
C GLY A 32 1.21 14.21 5.37
N ASP A 33 1.28 15.37 6.02
CA ASP A 33 0.64 15.64 7.32
C ASP A 33 -0.74 16.30 7.18
N GLN A 34 -1.21 16.47 5.94
CA GLN A 34 -2.47 17.11 5.66
C GLN A 34 -3.64 16.17 6.00
N PRO A 35 -4.81 16.70 6.39
CA PRO A 35 -5.99 15.88 6.67
C PRO A 35 -6.42 14.98 5.52
N CYS A 36 -6.09 15.32 4.26
CA CYS A 36 -6.38 14.48 3.10
C CYS A 36 -5.46 13.26 2.96
N ASP A 37 -4.29 13.28 3.60
CA ASP A 37 -3.28 12.22 3.57
C ASP A 37 -3.35 11.30 4.80
N THR A 38 -4.26 11.62 5.73
CA THR A 38 -4.44 10.93 7.00
C THR A 38 -5.83 10.31 7.06
N GLY A 39 -5.92 9.10 7.61
CA GLY A 39 -7.21 8.46 7.79
C GLY A 39 -8.18 9.26 8.68
N GLY A 40 -9.48 9.11 8.41
CA GLY A 40 -10.51 9.60 9.32
C GLY A 40 -10.60 8.76 10.59
N GLU A 41 -11.50 9.15 11.49
CA GLU A 41 -11.86 8.33 12.64
C GLU A 41 -12.45 6.98 12.18
N LEU A 42 -12.04 5.88 12.82
CA LEU A 42 -12.33 4.52 12.35
C LEU A 42 -13.83 4.24 12.26
N SER A 43 -14.61 4.58 13.29
CA SER A 43 -16.06 4.34 13.31
C SER A 43 -16.78 5.12 12.20
N ARG A 44 -16.35 6.34 11.92
CA ARG A 44 -16.85 7.16 10.81
C ARG A 44 -16.53 6.53 9.45
N VAL A 45 -15.31 6.06 9.25
CA VAL A 45 -14.92 5.43 7.98
C VAL A 45 -15.65 4.09 7.80
N GLN A 46 -15.79 3.28 8.85
CA GLN A 46 -16.59 2.04 8.80
C GLN A 46 -18.06 2.31 8.48
N ALA A 47 -18.65 3.38 9.03
CA ALA A 47 -20.02 3.78 8.72
C ALA A 47 -20.19 4.22 7.25
N MET A 48 -19.15 4.80 6.64
CA MET A 48 -19.16 5.16 5.21
C MET A 48 -19.01 3.94 4.29
N PHE A 49 -18.40 2.86 4.78
CA PHE A 49 -18.14 1.64 4.03
C PHE A 49 -18.62 0.41 4.83
N PRO A 50 -19.94 0.25 5.03
CA PRO A 50 -20.53 -0.72 5.94
C PRO A 50 -20.57 -2.13 5.33
N HIS A 51 -19.40 -2.65 4.97
CA HIS A 51 -19.23 -3.95 4.35
C HIS A 51 -18.54 -4.91 5.33
N GLU A 52 -19.23 -5.98 5.72
CA GLU A 52 -18.73 -6.97 6.69
C GLU A 52 -17.49 -7.73 6.19
N TRP A 53 -17.28 -7.80 4.88
CA TRP A 53 -16.14 -8.46 4.26
C TRP A 53 -14.87 -7.59 4.20
N LEU A 54 -14.93 -6.32 4.61
CA LEU A 54 -13.74 -5.48 4.77
C LEU A 54 -13.01 -5.86 6.06
N ASP A 55 -11.74 -6.21 5.94
CA ASP A 55 -10.89 -6.49 7.08
C ASP A 55 -10.21 -5.19 7.58
N TRP A 56 -10.54 -4.79 8.81
CA TRP A 56 -10.01 -3.60 9.49
C TRP A 56 -9.00 -3.95 10.59
N SER A 57 -8.54 -5.19 10.69
CA SER A 57 -7.69 -5.68 11.78
C SER A 57 -6.37 -4.92 11.94
N GLU A 58 -5.86 -4.32 10.86
CA GLU A 58 -4.63 -3.53 10.84
C GLU A 58 -4.86 -2.05 11.21
N CYS A 59 -6.10 -1.61 11.42
CA CYS A 59 -6.46 -0.27 11.90
C CYS A 59 -6.33 -0.15 13.43
N THR A 60 -5.12 -0.36 13.95
CA THR A 60 -4.82 -0.32 15.39
C THR A 60 -4.85 1.10 15.97
N GLU A 61 -5.05 1.25 17.27
CA GLU A 61 -5.05 2.56 17.94
C GLU A 61 -3.87 3.47 17.49
N GLY A 62 -4.18 4.74 17.18
CA GLY A 62 -3.19 5.73 16.74
C GLY A 62 -2.83 5.70 15.26
N TRP A 63 -3.39 4.78 14.45
CA TRP A 63 -3.10 4.66 13.02
C TRP A 63 -3.33 5.95 12.21
N ASN A 64 -4.26 6.80 12.64
CA ASN A 64 -4.64 8.04 12.00
C ASN A 64 -4.14 9.30 12.71
N SER A 65 -3.08 9.19 13.52
CA SER A 65 -2.58 10.31 14.36
C SER A 65 -1.47 11.15 13.73
N ASN A 66 -0.82 10.66 12.66
CA ASN A 66 0.46 11.18 12.15
C ASN A 66 1.55 11.30 13.24
N GLN A 67 1.52 10.44 14.25
CA GLN A 67 2.54 10.36 15.30
C GLN A 67 3.26 9.01 15.26
N GLY A 68 4.45 8.97 15.86
CA GLY A 68 5.23 7.74 15.99
C GLY A 68 5.48 7.05 14.64
N PHE A 69 5.00 5.83 14.49
CA PHE A 69 5.14 5.04 13.26
C PHE A 69 4.45 5.67 12.03
N TYR A 70 3.44 6.51 12.25
CA TYR A 70 2.69 7.18 11.18
C TYR A 70 3.17 8.60 10.90
N GLN A 71 4.24 9.06 11.56
CA GLN A 71 4.72 10.43 11.41
C GLN A 71 5.10 10.75 9.95
N ALA A 72 4.77 11.97 9.52
CA ALA A 72 5.04 12.47 8.17
C ALA A 72 6.51 12.92 7.99
N THR A 73 7.47 12.06 8.36
CA THR A 73 8.90 12.26 8.11
C THR A 73 9.45 11.19 7.18
N GLU A 74 10.50 11.52 6.41
CA GLU A 74 11.11 10.57 5.47
C GLU A 74 11.57 9.30 6.18
N GLU A 75 12.20 9.43 7.35
CA GLU A 75 12.64 8.31 8.18
C GLU A 75 11.49 7.36 8.52
N LYS A 76 10.39 7.88 9.08
CA LYS A 76 9.23 7.06 9.46
C LYS A 76 8.49 6.49 8.27
N GLN A 77 8.45 7.20 7.15
CA GLN A 77 7.87 6.68 5.92
C GLN A 77 8.72 5.54 5.34
N MET A 78 10.05 5.59 5.45
CA MET A 78 10.95 4.52 5.02
C MET A 78 10.87 3.29 5.94
N GLU A 79 10.78 3.50 7.27
CA GLU A 79 10.50 2.43 8.24
C GLU A 79 9.16 1.75 7.92
N ARG A 80 8.11 2.53 7.65
CA ARG A 80 6.79 2.02 7.30
C ARG A 80 6.79 1.27 5.97
N ALA A 81 7.51 1.78 4.97
CA ALA A 81 7.68 1.08 3.69
C ALA A 81 8.41 -0.27 3.86
N LYS A 82 9.42 -0.33 4.74
CA LYS A 82 10.10 -1.59 5.11
C LYS A 82 9.15 -2.56 5.80
N TRP A 83 8.36 -2.08 6.76
CA TRP A 83 7.35 -2.89 7.41
C TRP A 83 6.35 -3.47 6.39
N VAL A 84 5.86 -2.65 5.46
CA VAL A 84 4.92 -3.09 4.40
C VAL A 84 5.55 -4.17 3.53
N ARG A 85 6.80 -4.00 3.07
CA ARG A 85 7.49 -5.04 2.28
C ARG A 85 7.59 -6.37 3.04
N ARG A 86 7.92 -6.33 4.33
CA ARG A 86 7.98 -7.54 5.18
C ARG A 86 6.62 -8.17 5.40
N TRP A 87 5.60 -7.34 5.63
CA TRP A 87 4.22 -7.79 5.81
C TRP A 87 3.75 -8.54 4.56
N ILE A 88 3.97 -7.99 3.36
CA ILE A 88 3.68 -8.67 2.08
C ILE A 88 4.48 -9.97 1.96
N ARG A 89 5.78 -9.96 2.28
CA ARG A 89 6.62 -11.17 2.17
C ARG A 89 6.16 -12.29 3.09
N SER A 90 5.54 -11.96 4.22
CA SER A 90 5.01 -12.95 5.18
C SER A 90 3.64 -13.54 4.79
N ARG A 91 3.02 -13.02 3.72
CA ARG A 91 1.76 -13.51 3.18
C ARG A 91 1.92 -14.87 2.52
N THR A 92 0.85 -15.65 2.50
CA THR A 92 0.81 -16.97 1.84
C THR A 92 0.30 -16.89 0.41
N GLU A 93 -0.27 -15.76 0.02
CA GLU A 93 -0.74 -15.49 -1.34
C GLU A 93 0.43 -15.37 -2.33
N ASP A 94 0.30 -16.01 -3.50
CA ASP A 94 1.31 -15.91 -4.57
C ASP A 94 1.46 -14.48 -5.10
N ASN A 95 0.35 -13.73 -5.13
CA ASN A 95 0.30 -12.36 -5.64
C ASN A 95 -0.53 -11.47 -4.71
N VAL A 96 -0.04 -10.25 -4.48
CA VAL A 96 -0.70 -9.23 -3.67
C VAL A 96 -0.79 -7.93 -4.45
N VAL A 97 -1.99 -7.35 -4.52
CA VAL A 97 -2.21 -6.02 -5.12
C VAL A 97 -2.25 -4.96 -4.01
N ILE A 98 -1.39 -3.95 -4.11
CA ILE A 98 -1.42 -2.79 -3.23
C ILE A 98 -1.96 -1.59 -3.98
N VAL A 99 -3.04 -1.01 -3.45
CA VAL A 99 -3.58 0.27 -3.90
C VAL A 99 -3.18 1.34 -2.91
N SER A 100 -2.30 2.26 -3.34
CA SER A 100 -1.72 3.30 -2.49
C SER A 100 -1.50 4.58 -3.31
N HIS A 101 -0.69 5.49 -2.82
CA HIS A 101 -0.46 6.82 -3.36
C HIS A 101 0.96 6.95 -3.90
N HIS A 102 1.18 7.90 -4.82
CA HIS A 102 2.46 8.11 -5.47
C HIS A 102 3.61 8.24 -4.46
N GLY A 103 3.46 9.07 -3.43
CA GLY A 103 4.55 9.34 -2.49
C GLY A 103 4.96 8.07 -1.74
N PHE A 104 3.99 7.31 -1.26
CA PHE A 104 4.25 6.10 -0.48
C PHE A 104 4.73 4.93 -1.34
N LEU A 105 4.13 4.71 -2.53
CA LEU A 105 4.57 3.69 -3.48
C LEU A 105 6.06 3.85 -3.81
N ARG A 106 6.52 5.09 -3.99
CA ARG A 106 7.93 5.38 -4.26
C ARG A 106 8.89 4.87 -3.18
N ARG A 107 8.45 4.86 -1.92
CA ARG A 107 9.24 4.38 -0.77
C ARG A 107 9.17 2.88 -0.61
N ILE A 108 8.02 2.27 -0.90
CA ILE A 108 7.90 0.81 -1.01
C ILE A 108 8.90 0.30 -2.06
N THR A 109 8.95 0.93 -3.23
CA THR A 109 9.78 0.49 -4.36
C THR A 109 11.19 1.09 -4.38
N LYS A 110 11.57 1.86 -3.35
CA LYS A 110 12.84 2.61 -3.25
C LYS A 110 13.20 3.37 -4.53
N THR A 111 12.19 3.91 -5.23
CA THR A 111 12.38 4.63 -6.48
C THR A 111 12.79 6.09 -6.18
N PRO A 112 13.82 6.63 -6.85
CA PRO A 112 14.15 8.05 -6.73
C PRO A 112 12.98 8.95 -7.16
N ALA A 113 12.93 10.18 -6.63
CA ALA A 113 11.88 11.14 -7.03
C ALA A 113 12.04 11.61 -8.48
N TYR A 114 13.28 11.64 -8.96
CA TYR A 114 13.68 12.05 -10.29
C TYR A 114 14.69 11.05 -10.85
N ASP A 115 14.67 10.81 -12.15
CA ASP A 115 15.74 10.08 -12.82
C ASP A 115 16.97 10.97 -13.06
N ASP A 116 18.03 10.39 -13.64
CA ASP A 116 19.30 11.08 -13.93
C ASP A 116 19.13 12.23 -14.94
N CYS A 117 18.01 12.28 -15.66
CA CYS A 117 17.65 13.35 -16.58
C CYS A 117 16.79 14.45 -15.91
N GLY A 118 16.49 14.32 -14.61
CA GLY A 118 15.63 15.25 -13.88
C GLY A 118 14.14 15.08 -14.17
N VAL A 119 13.73 13.99 -14.82
CA VAL A 119 12.32 13.67 -15.06
C VAL A 119 11.74 13.04 -13.81
N ARG A 120 10.59 13.55 -13.36
CA ARG A 120 9.92 13.01 -12.17
C ARG A 120 9.49 11.56 -12.44
N ALA A 121 9.93 10.64 -11.58
CA ALA A 121 9.49 9.24 -11.58
C ALA A 121 8.09 9.12 -10.95
N ALA A 122 7.10 9.77 -11.57
CA ALA A 122 5.73 9.79 -11.10
C ALA A 122 5.02 8.47 -11.37
N TRP A 123 4.02 8.18 -10.56
CA TRP A 123 3.00 7.19 -10.88
C TRP A 123 1.82 7.93 -11.50
N ALA A 124 1.31 7.47 -12.64
CA ALA A 124 0.06 7.98 -13.20
C ALA A 124 -1.14 7.48 -12.38
N ASN A 125 -2.27 8.19 -12.47
CA ASN A 125 -3.49 7.76 -11.80
C ASN A 125 -3.92 6.39 -12.33
N VAL A 126 -4.16 5.45 -11.41
CA VAL A 126 -4.55 4.06 -11.72
C VAL A 126 -3.48 3.31 -12.56
N GLU A 127 -2.21 3.73 -12.47
CA GLU A 127 -1.11 2.99 -13.08
C GLU A 127 -0.83 1.69 -12.32
N LEU A 128 -0.76 0.58 -13.06
CA LEU A 128 -0.29 -0.70 -12.55
C LEU A 128 1.20 -0.87 -12.85
N ARG A 129 1.97 -1.31 -11.85
CA ARG A 129 3.34 -1.78 -12.02
C ARG A 129 3.56 -3.02 -11.16
N GLU A 130 4.33 -3.94 -11.68
CA GLU A 130 4.64 -5.19 -11.02
C GLU A 130 6.07 -5.21 -10.49
N TYR A 131 6.21 -5.88 -9.35
CA TYR A 131 7.45 -5.97 -8.60
C TYR A 131 7.61 -7.37 -8.03
N GLY A 132 8.83 -7.91 -8.13
CA GLY A 132 9.22 -9.16 -7.48
C GLY A 132 10.14 -8.85 -6.30
N PHE A 133 10.12 -9.70 -5.27
CA PHE A 133 11.17 -9.64 -4.24
C PHE A 133 12.51 -10.00 -4.86
N LYS A 134 13.56 -9.26 -4.50
CA LYS A 134 14.91 -9.56 -4.97
C LYS A 134 15.36 -10.93 -4.44
N GLU A 135 15.73 -11.84 -5.34
CA GLU A 135 16.30 -13.15 -4.97
C GLU A 135 17.79 -13.03 -4.60
N GLY A 136 18.23 -13.67 -3.52
CA GLY A 136 19.62 -13.61 -3.03
C GLY A 136 19.80 -14.22 -1.64
N MET A 137 21.05 -14.51 -1.24
CA MET A 137 21.40 -15.26 -0.02
C MET A 137 20.79 -14.65 1.25
N GLY A 138 19.81 -15.35 1.81
CA GLY A 138 19.13 -15.01 3.05
C GLY A 138 17.96 -14.04 2.86
N GLU A 139 16.90 -14.24 3.63
CA GLU A 139 15.84 -13.25 3.75
C GLU A 139 16.46 -11.94 4.25
N THR A 140 16.65 -10.97 3.35
CA THR A 140 17.10 -9.65 3.79
C THR A 140 16.02 -9.03 4.66
N GLU A 141 16.42 -8.48 5.81
CA GLU A 141 15.53 -7.74 6.72
C GLU A 141 14.77 -6.60 6.02
N GLU A 142 15.28 -6.12 4.89
CA GLU A 142 14.71 -5.04 4.08
C GLU A 142 13.54 -5.48 3.19
N ALA A 143 13.49 -6.78 2.83
CA ALA A 143 12.52 -7.35 1.89
C ALA A 143 12.40 -6.55 0.58
N ASP A 144 13.53 -6.11 0.03
CA ASP A 144 13.56 -5.24 -1.15
C ASP A 144 12.91 -5.87 -2.38
N VAL A 145 12.27 -5.00 -3.17
CA VAL A 145 11.60 -5.37 -4.41
C VAL A 145 12.28 -4.74 -5.61
N GLU A 146 12.16 -5.38 -6.76
CA GLU A 146 12.61 -4.86 -8.05
C GLU A 146 11.48 -4.90 -9.06
N ARG A 147 11.44 -3.88 -9.92
CA ARG A 147 10.39 -3.77 -10.94
C ARG A 147 10.61 -4.88 -11.96
N ILE A 148 9.57 -5.67 -12.24
CA ILE A 148 9.61 -6.67 -13.31
C ILE A 148 9.29 -5.95 -14.62
N PRO A 149 10.26 -5.79 -15.55
CA PRO A 149 10.03 -5.04 -16.78
C PRO A 149 9.04 -5.76 -17.68
N ASN A 150 8.13 -5.01 -18.30
CA ASN A 150 7.12 -5.54 -19.25
C ASN A 150 6.21 -6.63 -18.65
N SER A 151 6.12 -6.70 -17.33
CA SER A 151 5.31 -7.67 -16.62
C SER A 151 3.86 -7.22 -16.58
N LEU A 152 2.99 -8.16 -16.93
CA LEU A 152 1.53 -8.09 -16.90
C LEU A 152 1.07 -9.50 -16.58
N LEU A 153 1.27 -9.96 -15.34
CA LEU A 153 0.44 -11.05 -14.83
C LEU A 153 -1.04 -10.80 -15.17
#